data_AF-A0A971C6E2-F1
#
_entry.id   AF-A0A971C6E2-F1
#
_cell.length_a   1.000
_cell.length_b   1.000
_cell.length_c   1.000
_cell.angle_alpha   90.00
_cell.angle_beta   90.00
_cell.angle_gamma   90.00
#
_symmetry.space_group_name_H-M   'P 1'
#
loop_
_entity.id
_entity.type
_entity.pdbx_description
1 polymer ?
#
loop_
_entity_poly.entity_id
_entity_poly.type
_entity_poly.pdbx_seq_one_letter_code
_entity_poly.pdbx_strand_id
1 'polypeptide(L)'
;MLQPETKSSVTLWQNLICRLEGVCAAKVVLSQDDVPEEIHILASTNKSPKALTRDVQSALMAVFGVEVDYRIISIAQIHSELAEKDCRLCYTGIDTKYIDGRGDIVVFLSYGDSRVEGRASYTSRNRTSHLRGVAYATLDAVEKCTIENGSTHYDLITTEIIDVSGSPVALVVLCDEQGHQLVGSAFVRENMDDGMVRAVLDALNRRIARQIS
;
A
#
# COMPACT_ATOMS: atom_id res chain seq x y z
N MET A 1 36.68 0.94 -0.93
CA MET A 1 36.13 -0.27 -0.26
C MET A 1 35.70 0.20 1.13
N LEU A 2 34.42 0.52 1.33
CA LEU A 2 33.90 1.09 2.59
C LEU A 2 33.85 -0.01 3.67
N GLN A 3 34.31 0.30 4.88
CA GLN A 3 34.32 -0.63 6.01
C GLN A 3 32.88 -0.99 6.46
N PRO A 4 32.65 -2.21 6.96
CA PRO A 4 31.31 -2.73 7.26
C PRO A 4 30.59 -2.01 8.42
N GLU A 5 31.30 -1.30 9.28
CA GLU A 5 30.72 -0.64 10.48
C GLU A 5 30.05 0.70 10.14
N THR A 6 30.61 1.42 9.16
CA THR A 6 30.12 2.72 8.68
C THR A 6 28.75 2.66 7.99
N LYS A 7 28.46 1.56 7.26
CA LYS A 7 27.14 1.36 6.63
C LYS A 7 26.01 1.29 7.66
N SER A 8 26.30 0.80 8.87
CA SER A 8 25.31 0.65 9.94
C SER A 8 24.81 2.02 10.42
N SER A 9 25.72 2.96 10.65
CA SER A 9 25.40 4.30 11.17
C SER A 9 24.54 5.13 10.22
N VAL A 10 24.84 5.10 8.91
CA VAL A 10 24.06 5.82 7.89
C VAL A 10 22.62 5.30 7.82
N THR A 11 22.45 3.97 7.83
CA THR A 11 21.12 3.35 7.79
C THR A 11 20.33 3.69 9.06
N LEU A 12 20.96 3.72 10.23
CA LEU A 12 20.31 4.10 11.48
C LEU A 12 19.81 5.55 11.47
N TRP A 13 20.61 6.48 10.95
CA TRP A 13 20.20 7.89 10.85
C TRP A 13 19.03 8.07 9.90
N GLN A 14 19.12 7.49 8.71
CA GLN A 14 18.03 7.55 7.72
C GLN A 14 16.74 6.96 8.31
N ASN A 15 16.82 5.81 8.99
CA ASN A 15 15.66 5.19 9.64
C ASN A 15 15.06 6.07 10.73
N LEU A 16 15.88 6.77 11.52
CA LEU A 16 15.39 7.72 12.52
C LEU A 16 14.68 8.91 11.86
N ILE A 17 15.29 9.51 10.83
CA ILE A 17 14.74 10.68 10.14
C ILE A 17 13.41 10.31 9.47
N CYS A 18 13.30 9.12 8.86
CA CYS A 18 12.06 8.63 8.25
C CYS A 18 10.92 8.39 9.26
N ARG A 19 11.18 8.39 10.57
CA ARG A 19 10.14 8.31 11.61
C ARG A 19 9.60 9.68 12.02
N LEU A 20 10.21 10.77 11.55
CA LEU A 20 9.72 12.12 11.82
C LEU A 20 8.45 12.39 10.99
N GLU A 21 7.47 12.99 11.64
CA GLU A 21 6.20 13.36 11.01
C GLU A 21 6.45 14.28 9.80
N GLY A 22 5.88 13.90 8.66
CA GLY A 22 6.00 14.63 7.40
C GLY A 22 7.22 14.24 6.56
N VAL A 23 8.09 13.32 7.00
CA VAL A 23 9.19 12.79 6.17
C VAL A 23 8.72 11.57 5.39
N CYS A 24 8.90 11.60 4.07
CA CYS A 24 8.61 10.49 3.16
C CYS A 24 9.84 9.61 2.94
N ALA A 25 11.01 10.23 2.75
CA ALA A 25 12.28 9.55 2.56
C ALA A 25 13.45 10.42 3.01
N ALA A 26 14.55 9.78 3.41
CA ALA A 26 15.79 10.45 3.80
C ALA A 26 17.00 9.73 3.23
N LYS A 27 17.98 10.51 2.79
CA LYS A 27 19.29 10.04 2.33
C LYS A 27 20.37 10.83 3.06
N VAL A 28 21.32 10.13 3.65
CA VAL A 28 22.48 10.73 4.33
C VAL A 28 23.74 10.35 3.56
N VAL A 29 24.59 11.35 3.30
CA VAL A 29 25.91 11.20 2.69
C VAL A 29 26.94 11.60 3.73
N LEU A 30 27.86 10.68 4.01
CA LEU A 30 29.01 10.94 4.89
C LEU A 30 30.27 11.15 4.06
N SER A 31 31.20 11.94 4.60
CA SER A 31 32.56 12.09 4.09
C SER A 31 33.37 10.80 4.25
N GLN A 32 34.63 10.82 3.78
CA GLN A 32 35.57 9.73 4.03
C GLN A 32 35.96 9.57 5.52
N ASP A 33 35.70 10.59 6.33
CA ASP A 33 35.98 10.64 7.77
C ASP A 33 34.70 10.44 8.62
N ASP A 34 33.64 9.88 8.03
CA ASP A 34 32.35 9.59 8.69
C ASP A 34 31.61 10.81 9.24
N VAL A 35 31.91 12.00 8.71
CA VAL A 35 31.22 13.25 9.03
C VAL A 35 30.07 13.46 8.05
N PRO A 36 28.84 13.83 8.49
CA PRO A 36 27.75 14.12 7.57
C PRO A 36 28.06 15.34 6.69
N GLU A 37 28.03 15.15 5.38
CA GLU A 37 28.22 16.21 4.38
C GLU A 37 26.91 16.68 3.77
N GLU A 38 25.96 15.76 3.57
CA GLU A 38 24.65 16.07 2.99
C GLU A 38 23.55 15.21 3.62
N ILE A 39 22.41 15.84 3.87
CA ILE A 39 21.18 15.17 4.28
C ILE A 39 20.05 15.65 3.36
N HIS A 40 19.59 14.74 2.50
CA HIS A 40 18.48 15.01 1.59
C HIS A 40 17.20 14.39 2.13
N ILE A 41 16.16 15.22 2.26
CA ILE A 41 14.88 14.83 2.82
C ILE A 41 13.80 15.12 1.80
N LEU A 42 12.99 14.11 1.52
CA LEU A 42 11.73 14.27 0.81
C LEU A 42 10.62 14.35 1.86
N ALA A 43 9.83 15.41 1.84
CA ALA A 43 8.83 15.67 2.86
C ALA A 43 7.47 16.07 2.27
N SER A 44 6.39 15.82 3.00
CA SER A 44 5.08 16.35 2.67
C SER A 44 4.99 17.85 2.99
N THR A 45 3.95 18.50 2.49
CA THR A 45 3.66 19.93 2.76
C THR A 45 3.05 20.19 4.14
N ASN A 46 2.87 19.16 4.97
CA ASN A 46 2.18 19.26 6.26
C ASN A 46 2.99 20.04 7.32
N LYS A 47 4.32 20.05 7.18
CA LYS A 47 5.24 20.83 8.03
C LYS A 47 6.07 21.79 7.19
N SER A 48 6.42 22.94 7.77
CA SER A 48 7.36 23.86 7.12
C SER A 48 8.78 23.28 7.11
N PRO A 49 9.60 23.55 6.07
CA PRO A 49 10.98 23.09 6.00
C PRO A 49 11.80 23.48 7.23
N LYS A 50 11.61 24.71 7.74
CA LYS A 50 12.32 25.21 8.93
C LYS A 50 12.01 24.41 10.20
N ALA A 51 10.74 24.04 10.39
CA ALA A 51 10.35 23.19 11.51
C ALA A 51 10.95 21.79 11.38
N LEU A 52 10.92 21.23 10.17
CA LEU A 52 11.45 19.89 9.89
C LEU A 52 12.97 19.81 10.05
N THR A 53 13.71 20.82 9.58
CA THR A 53 15.15 20.96 9.83
C THR A 53 15.47 20.88 11.32
N ARG A 54 14.70 21.59 12.16
CA ARG A 54 14.90 21.58 13.62
C ARG A 54 14.59 20.22 14.22
N ASP A 55 13.52 19.57 13.78
CA ASP A 55 13.14 18.23 14.25
C ASP A 55 14.25 17.21 13.92
N VAL A 56 14.84 17.28 12.73
CA VAL A 56 15.98 16.43 12.30
C VAL A 56 17.21 16.67 13.17
N GLN A 57 17.62 17.93 13.36
CA GLN A 57 18.76 18.27 14.22
C GLN A 57 18.54 17.77 15.66
N SER A 58 17.33 17.98 16.19
CA SER A 58 16.98 17.58 17.56
C SER A 58 16.99 16.06 17.70
N ALA A 59 16.48 15.32 16.72
CA ALA A 59 16.44 13.86 16.75
C ALA A 59 17.83 13.24 16.67
N LEU A 60 18.68 13.71 15.75
CA LEU A 60 20.05 13.21 15.60
C LEU A 60 20.90 13.53 16.83
N MET A 61 20.74 14.72 17.42
CA MET A 61 21.38 15.07 18.68
C MET A 61 20.90 14.18 19.82
N ALA A 62 19.59 13.97 19.98
CA ALA A 62 19.04 13.22 21.11
C ALA A 62 19.39 11.73 21.08
N VAL A 63 19.41 11.11 19.90
CA VAL A 63 19.62 9.65 19.77
C VAL A 63 21.09 9.29 19.56
N PHE A 64 21.81 10.08 18.78
CA PHE A 64 23.19 9.78 18.38
C PHE A 64 24.22 10.73 18.98
N GLY A 65 23.81 11.80 19.66
CA GLY A 65 24.71 12.80 20.22
C GLY A 65 25.42 13.64 19.15
N VAL A 66 24.89 13.69 17.92
CA VAL A 66 25.55 14.37 16.81
C VAL A 66 24.90 15.71 16.50
N GLU A 67 25.72 16.75 16.48
CA GLU A 67 25.35 18.08 16.03
C GLU A 67 25.47 18.18 14.51
N VAL A 68 24.40 18.66 13.87
CA VAL A 68 24.29 18.72 12.41
C VAL A 68 24.02 20.16 12.00
N ASP A 69 24.79 20.71 11.08
CA ASP A 69 24.53 22.04 10.51
C ASP A 69 23.26 22.00 9.65
N TYR A 70 22.38 22.99 9.79
CA TYR A 70 21.19 23.09 8.95
C TYR A 70 21.53 23.30 7.46
N ARG A 71 22.71 23.83 7.15
CA ARG A 71 23.16 24.11 5.77
C ARG A 71 23.33 22.87 4.92
N ILE A 72 23.61 21.72 5.55
CA ILE A 72 23.74 20.44 4.85
C ILE A 72 22.41 19.71 4.69
N ILE A 73 21.32 20.25 5.25
CA ILE A 73 19.98 19.67 5.18
C ILE A 73 19.22 20.31 4.00
N SER A 74 18.97 19.51 2.97
CA SER A 74 18.11 19.86 1.84
C SER A 74 16.75 19.20 2.02
N ILE A 75 15.67 19.97 1.89
CA ILE A 75 14.30 19.47 1.96
C ILE A 75 13.58 19.77 0.66
N ALA A 76 13.19 18.72 -0.05
CA ALA A 76 12.25 18.79 -1.16
C ALA A 76 10.85 18.49 -0.65
N GLN A 77 9.90 19.41 -0.86
CA GLN A 77 8.51 19.21 -0.49
C GLN A 77 7.69 18.71 -1.66
N ILE A 78 6.92 17.67 -1.43
CA ILE A 78 5.93 17.12 -2.37
C ILE A 78 4.54 17.32 -1.79
N HIS A 79 3.62 17.77 -2.64
CA HIS A 79 2.21 17.82 -2.28
C HIS A 79 1.73 16.38 -2.08
N SER A 80 0.97 16.12 -1.02
CA SER A 80 0.70 14.76 -0.52
C SER A 80 0.02 13.82 -1.52
N GLU A 81 -0.45 14.33 -2.66
CA GLU A 81 -0.95 13.53 -3.78
C GLU A 81 0.14 12.72 -4.52
N LEU A 82 1.43 13.04 -4.31
CA LEU A 82 2.58 12.37 -4.93
C LEU A 82 3.46 11.60 -3.94
N ALA A 83 3.09 11.64 -2.65
CA ALA A 83 3.86 11.13 -1.52
C ALA A 83 3.23 9.89 -0.87
N GLU A 84 2.35 9.20 -1.60
CA GLU A 84 1.83 7.92 -1.15
C GLU A 84 3.05 7.02 -0.92
N LYS A 85 3.29 6.58 0.34
CA LYS A 85 4.03 5.34 0.55
C LYS A 85 3.45 4.35 -0.45
N ASP A 86 4.30 3.61 -1.15
CA ASP A 86 3.90 2.68 -2.20
C ASP A 86 3.23 1.45 -1.57
N CYS A 87 2.06 1.70 -1.03
CA CYS A 87 1.40 0.93 -0.02
C CYS A 87 0.15 0.38 -0.70
N ARG A 88 0.44 -0.46 -1.69
CA ARG A 88 -0.54 -1.09 -2.57
C ARG A 88 -0.85 -2.48 -2.03
N LEU A 89 -2.12 -2.84 -1.98
CA LEU A 89 -2.50 -4.21 -1.66
C LEU A 89 -2.07 -5.13 -2.81
N CYS A 90 -1.33 -6.17 -2.45
CA CYS A 90 -0.82 -7.18 -3.35
C CYS A 90 -1.57 -8.49 -3.14
N TYR A 91 -2.00 -9.11 -4.24
CA TYR A 91 -2.58 -10.44 -4.23
C TYR A 91 -1.51 -11.50 -3.99
N THR A 92 -1.69 -12.37 -2.99
CA THR A 92 -0.73 -13.42 -2.64
C THR A 92 -1.26 -14.84 -2.79
N GLY A 93 -2.59 -15.03 -2.81
CA GLY A 93 -3.20 -16.33 -3.09
C GLY A 93 -4.69 -16.38 -2.79
N ILE A 94 -5.31 -17.49 -3.20
CA ILE A 94 -6.72 -17.80 -2.96
C ILE A 94 -6.87 -19.29 -2.62
N ASP A 95 -7.71 -19.59 -1.62
CA ASP A 95 -8.19 -20.93 -1.35
C ASP A 95 -9.68 -21.02 -1.63
N THR A 96 -10.10 -22.05 -2.37
CA THR A 96 -11.51 -22.31 -2.70
C THR A 96 -11.87 -23.73 -2.29
N LYS A 97 -13.03 -23.88 -1.64
CA LYS A 97 -13.60 -25.18 -1.25
C LYS A 97 -15.08 -25.19 -1.57
N TYR A 98 -15.61 -26.33 -2.02
CA TYR A 98 -17.05 -26.53 -2.16
C TYR A 98 -17.45 -27.85 -1.51
N ILE A 99 -18.07 -27.78 -0.33
CA ILE A 99 -18.41 -28.92 0.51
C ILE A 99 -19.88 -28.78 0.94
N ASP A 100 -20.65 -29.86 0.86
CA ASP A 100 -22.05 -29.93 1.34
C ASP A 100 -22.97 -28.80 0.85
N GLY A 101 -22.82 -28.40 -0.42
CA GLY A 101 -23.67 -27.36 -1.02
C GLY A 101 -23.26 -25.93 -0.66
N ARG A 102 -22.09 -25.75 -0.02
CA ARG A 102 -21.51 -24.45 0.32
C ARG A 102 -20.12 -24.33 -0.30
N GLY A 103 -19.92 -23.24 -1.03
CA GLY A 103 -18.62 -22.77 -1.45
C GLY A 103 -18.06 -21.79 -0.44
N ASP A 104 -16.84 -22.01 0.03
CA ASP A 104 -16.09 -21.09 0.88
C ASP A 104 -14.83 -20.64 0.13
N ILE A 105 -14.56 -19.33 0.20
CA ILE A 105 -13.45 -18.67 -0.49
C ILE A 105 -12.66 -17.87 0.53
N VAL A 106 -11.34 -18.02 0.51
CA VAL A 106 -10.39 -17.23 1.29
C VAL A 106 -9.41 -16.56 0.34
N VAL A 107 -9.31 -15.24 0.40
CA VAL A 107 -8.34 -14.45 -0.38
C VAL A 107 -7.27 -13.90 0.56
N PHE A 108 -6.01 -14.05 0.16
CA PHE A 108 -4.84 -13.59 0.90
C PHE A 108 -4.23 -12.37 0.22
N LEU A 109 -4.22 -11.23 0.91
CA LEU A 109 -3.56 -10.01 0.45
C LEU A 109 -2.38 -9.65 1.36
N SER A 110 -1.41 -8.93 0.82
CA SER A 110 -0.30 -8.37 1.58
C SER A 110 -0.15 -6.87 1.35
N TYR A 111 0.34 -6.17 2.35
CA TYR A 111 0.68 -4.75 2.30
C TYR A 111 1.86 -4.53 3.25
N GLY A 112 2.99 -4.01 2.74
CA GLY A 112 4.24 -3.98 3.51
C GLY A 112 4.58 -5.37 4.06
N ASP A 113 4.83 -5.44 5.38
CA ASP A 113 5.08 -6.70 6.10
C ASP A 113 3.80 -7.38 6.63
N SER A 114 2.64 -6.75 6.46
CA SER A 114 1.35 -7.24 6.95
C SER A 114 0.68 -8.15 5.93
N ARG A 115 -0.04 -9.17 6.43
CA ARG A 115 -0.91 -10.06 5.65
C ARG A 115 -2.33 -9.97 6.18
N VAL A 116 -3.29 -9.98 5.28
CA VAL A 116 -4.72 -9.97 5.62
C VAL A 116 -5.44 -11.08 4.87
N GLU A 117 -6.46 -11.61 5.53
CA GLU A 117 -7.34 -12.63 4.97
C GLU A 117 -8.76 -12.09 4.86
N GLY A 118 -9.32 -12.24 3.67
CA GLY A 118 -10.73 -11.99 3.42
C GLY A 118 -11.47 -13.26 3.06
N ARG A 119 -12.74 -13.35 3.46
CA ARG A 119 -13.53 -14.57 3.39
C ARG A 119 -14.93 -14.28 2.86
N ALA A 120 -15.43 -15.18 2.05
CA ALA A 120 -16.83 -15.17 1.63
C ALA A 120 -17.33 -16.59 1.40
N SER A 121 -18.65 -16.74 1.38
CA SER A 121 -19.29 -18.01 1.06
C SER A 121 -20.49 -17.84 0.14
N TYR A 122 -20.79 -18.86 -0.65
CA TYR A 122 -21.91 -18.89 -1.57
C TYR A 122 -22.52 -20.30 -1.60
N THR A 123 -23.81 -20.42 -1.91
CA THR A 123 -24.52 -21.72 -1.89
C THR A 123 -24.78 -22.29 -3.28
N SER A 124 -25.05 -21.41 -4.26
CA SER A 124 -25.36 -21.85 -5.62
C SER A 124 -24.11 -22.28 -6.37
N ARG A 125 -24.05 -23.54 -6.80
CA ARG A 125 -22.90 -24.09 -7.56
C ARG A 125 -22.89 -23.65 -9.02
N ASN A 126 -22.60 -22.38 -9.25
CA ASN A 126 -22.43 -21.83 -10.58
C ASN A 126 -21.28 -20.81 -10.60
N ARG A 127 -20.77 -20.54 -11.81
CA ARG A 127 -19.63 -19.65 -12.03
C ARG A 127 -19.90 -18.22 -11.55
N THR A 128 -21.10 -17.69 -11.75
CA THR A 128 -21.47 -16.34 -11.33
C THR A 128 -21.41 -16.19 -9.81
N SER A 129 -22.01 -17.12 -9.06
CA SER A 129 -21.98 -17.14 -7.60
C SER A 129 -20.55 -17.34 -7.07
N HIS A 130 -19.75 -18.18 -7.72
CA HIS A 130 -18.34 -18.36 -7.39
C HIS A 130 -17.55 -17.05 -7.53
N LEU A 131 -17.61 -16.40 -8.69
CA LEU A 131 -16.86 -15.16 -8.96
C LEU A 131 -17.32 -13.99 -8.09
N ARG A 132 -18.63 -13.89 -7.80
CA ARG A 132 -19.12 -12.95 -6.78
C ARG A 132 -18.53 -13.25 -5.41
N GLY A 133 -18.45 -14.53 -5.03
CA GLY A 133 -17.78 -14.94 -3.79
C GLY A 133 -16.30 -14.55 -3.77
N VAL A 134 -15.56 -14.72 -4.87
CA VAL A 134 -14.16 -14.27 -4.98
C VAL A 134 -14.07 -12.76 -4.75
N ALA A 135 -14.95 -11.99 -5.39
CA ALA A 135 -14.99 -10.54 -5.22
C ALA A 135 -15.31 -10.15 -3.78
N TYR A 136 -16.34 -10.75 -3.15
CA TYR A 136 -16.67 -10.48 -1.75
C TYR A 136 -15.55 -10.86 -0.78
N ALA A 137 -14.88 -11.99 -0.98
CA ALA A 137 -13.73 -12.36 -0.16
C ALA A 137 -12.59 -11.35 -0.32
N THR A 138 -12.40 -10.79 -1.52
CA THR A 138 -11.42 -9.73 -1.74
C THR A 138 -11.82 -8.42 -1.05
N LEU A 139 -13.10 -8.03 -1.12
CA LEU A 139 -13.62 -6.85 -0.43
C LEU A 139 -13.47 -6.97 1.09
N ASP A 140 -13.81 -8.13 1.67
CA ASP A 140 -13.63 -8.39 3.12
C ASP A 140 -12.15 -8.27 3.54
N ALA A 141 -11.20 -8.70 2.70
CA ALA A 141 -9.76 -8.51 2.95
C ALA A 141 -9.39 -7.01 2.94
N VAL A 142 -9.88 -6.28 1.94
CA VAL A 142 -9.61 -4.85 1.76
C VAL A 142 -10.15 -4.04 2.93
N GLU A 143 -11.41 -4.27 3.32
CA GLU A 143 -12.08 -3.54 4.40
C GLU A 143 -11.31 -3.67 5.71
N LYS A 144 -10.79 -4.87 6.00
CA LYS A 144 -9.95 -5.15 7.18
C LYS A 144 -8.62 -4.38 7.18
N CYS A 145 -8.05 -4.10 6.01
CA CYS A 145 -6.84 -3.28 5.91
C CYS A 145 -7.08 -1.79 6.16
N THR A 146 -8.33 -1.32 6.02
CA THR A 146 -8.68 0.11 6.13
C THR A 146 -9.24 0.52 7.49
N ILE A 147 -9.36 -0.41 8.45
CA ILE A 147 -10.05 -0.19 9.74
C ILE A 147 -9.47 0.99 10.55
N GLU A 148 -8.17 1.28 10.44
CA GLU A 148 -7.55 2.38 11.20
C GLU A 148 -7.98 3.78 10.71
N ASN A 149 -8.50 3.91 9.49
CA ASN A 149 -8.89 5.19 8.87
C ASN A 149 -10.40 5.32 8.57
N GLY A 150 -11.22 4.49 9.23
CA GLY A 150 -12.66 4.39 9.04
C GLY A 150 -13.03 3.23 8.14
N SER A 151 -13.98 2.40 8.58
CA SER A 151 -14.52 1.30 7.78
C SER A 151 -15.15 1.87 6.52
N THR A 152 -14.51 1.71 5.36
CA THR A 152 -15.10 2.07 4.07
C THR A 152 -15.74 0.82 3.48
N HIS A 153 -17.08 0.76 3.44
CA HIS A 153 -17.77 -0.35 2.81
C HIS A 153 -17.93 -0.16 1.31
N TYR A 154 -17.87 -1.25 0.54
CA TYR A 154 -18.09 -1.22 -0.90
C TYR A 154 -19.17 -2.22 -1.32
N ASP A 155 -20.16 -1.72 -2.05
CA ASP A 155 -21.18 -2.56 -2.66
C ASP A 155 -20.69 -3.18 -3.97
N LEU A 156 -20.81 -4.50 -4.10
CA LEU A 156 -20.51 -5.23 -5.33
C LEU A 156 -21.66 -5.15 -6.33
N ILE A 157 -21.52 -4.28 -7.34
CA ILE A 157 -22.52 -4.11 -8.40
C ILE A 157 -22.39 -5.21 -9.45
N THR A 158 -21.18 -5.49 -9.95
CA THR A 158 -20.98 -6.41 -11.08
C THR A 158 -19.66 -7.17 -10.97
N THR A 159 -19.70 -8.44 -11.40
CA THR A 159 -18.55 -9.32 -11.64
C THR A 159 -18.76 -10.03 -12.97
N GLU A 160 -18.04 -9.65 -14.00
CA GLU A 160 -18.21 -10.18 -15.35
C GLU A 160 -16.88 -10.62 -15.97
N ILE A 161 -16.97 -11.52 -16.94
CA ILE A 161 -15.84 -11.98 -17.72
C ILE A 161 -16.16 -11.70 -19.17
N ILE A 162 -15.53 -10.66 -19.70
CA ILE A 162 -15.74 -10.18 -21.05
C ILE A 162 -14.60 -10.66 -21.95
N ASP A 163 -14.91 -11.02 -23.18
CA ASP A 163 -13.89 -11.29 -24.19
C ASP A 163 -13.49 -9.97 -24.86
N VAL A 164 -12.19 -9.68 -24.88
CA VAL A 164 -11.62 -8.52 -25.56
C VAL A 164 -10.62 -9.02 -26.57
N SER A 165 -11.04 -9.09 -27.84
CA SER A 165 -10.20 -9.56 -28.96
C SER A 165 -9.59 -10.95 -28.73
N GLY A 166 -10.39 -11.88 -28.18
CA GLY A 166 -9.96 -13.25 -27.86
C GLY A 166 -9.20 -13.38 -26.54
N SER A 167 -9.09 -12.30 -25.75
CA SER A 167 -8.49 -12.32 -24.43
C SER A 167 -9.56 -12.11 -23.36
N PRO A 168 -9.76 -13.07 -22.44
CA PRO A 168 -10.71 -12.91 -21.34
C PRO A 168 -10.23 -11.83 -20.35
N VAL A 169 -11.13 -10.92 -19.98
CA VAL A 169 -10.90 -9.83 -19.02
C VAL A 169 -11.96 -9.93 -17.93
N ALA A 170 -11.51 -9.96 -16.67
CA ALA A 170 -12.38 -9.79 -15.52
C ALA A 170 -12.72 -8.31 -15.36
N LEU A 171 -14.00 -8.00 -15.24
CA LEU A 171 -14.54 -6.66 -15.04
C LEU A 171 -15.31 -6.64 -13.72
N VAL A 172 -15.03 -5.64 -12.90
CA VAL A 172 -15.72 -5.40 -11.63
C VAL A 172 -16.22 -3.98 -11.59
N VAL A 173 -17.45 -3.81 -11.12
CA VAL A 173 -18.02 -2.50 -10.75
C VAL A 173 -18.41 -2.55 -9.28
N LEU A 174 -17.91 -1.58 -8.52
CA LEU A 174 -18.20 -1.36 -7.12
C LEU A 174 -18.87 -0.01 -6.93
N CYS A 175 -19.54 0.18 -5.80
CA CYS A 175 -20.05 1.48 -5.36
C CYS A 175 -19.54 1.77 -3.94
N ASP A 176 -19.09 2.99 -3.69
CA ASP A 176 -18.78 3.45 -2.33
C ASP A 176 -20.04 3.94 -1.60
N GLU A 177 -19.90 4.24 -0.30
CA GLU A 177 -20.98 4.77 0.55
C GLU A 177 -21.53 6.13 0.09
N GLN A 178 -20.79 6.87 -0.74
CA GLN A 178 -21.21 8.15 -1.31
C GLN A 178 -21.95 8.00 -2.66
N GLY A 179 -22.12 6.77 -3.14
CA GLY A 179 -22.78 6.49 -4.42
C GLY A 179 -21.85 6.57 -5.64
N HIS A 180 -20.54 6.75 -5.46
CA HIS A 180 -19.61 6.78 -6.58
C HIS A 180 -19.29 5.38 -7.07
N GLN A 181 -19.38 5.20 -8.38
CA GLN A 181 -19.01 3.95 -9.03
C GLN A 181 -17.50 3.86 -9.25
N LEU A 182 -16.96 2.69 -8.97
CA LEU A 182 -15.56 2.33 -9.19
C LEU A 182 -15.51 1.16 -10.13
N VAL A 183 -14.68 1.26 -11.16
CA VAL A 183 -14.45 0.20 -12.13
C VAL A 183 -13.03 -0.31 -12.02
N GLY A 184 -12.89 -1.63 -12.08
CA GLY A 184 -11.61 -2.30 -12.15
C GLY A 184 -11.64 -3.43 -13.15
N SER A 185 -10.49 -3.68 -13.76
CA SER A 185 -10.36 -4.72 -14.77
C SER A 185 -9.01 -5.41 -14.70
N ALA A 186 -8.97 -6.67 -15.12
CA ALA A 186 -7.73 -7.41 -15.25
C ALA A 186 -7.85 -8.51 -16.31
N PHE A 187 -6.81 -8.67 -17.12
CA PHE A 187 -6.71 -9.85 -17.98
C PHE A 187 -6.73 -11.13 -17.12
N VAL A 188 -7.58 -12.06 -17.53
CA VAL A 188 -7.57 -13.44 -17.04
C VAL A 188 -6.40 -14.13 -17.73
N ARG A 189 -5.48 -14.64 -16.92
CA ARG A 189 -4.34 -15.43 -17.39
C ARG A 189 -4.70 -16.91 -17.29
N GLU A 190 -4.12 -17.60 -16.33
CA GLU A 190 -4.35 -19.03 -16.10
C GLU A 190 -5.62 -19.28 -15.29
N ASN A 191 -5.88 -18.45 -14.28
CA ASN A 191 -7.03 -18.58 -13.40
C ASN A 191 -7.91 -17.32 -13.44
N MET A 192 -9.21 -17.57 -13.56
CA MET A 192 -10.26 -16.57 -13.47
C MET A 192 -10.38 -15.92 -12.10
N ASP A 193 -10.15 -16.70 -11.05
CA ASP A 193 -10.25 -16.21 -9.67
C ASP A 193 -9.20 -15.15 -9.42
N ASP A 194 -7.95 -15.43 -9.78
CA ASP A 194 -6.86 -14.44 -9.77
C ASP A 194 -7.20 -13.20 -10.58
N GLY A 195 -7.80 -13.37 -11.76
CA GLY A 195 -8.27 -12.27 -12.59
C GLY A 195 -9.30 -11.42 -11.87
N MET A 196 -10.26 -12.05 -11.20
CA MET A 196 -11.32 -11.36 -10.45
C MET A 196 -10.77 -10.62 -9.23
N VAL A 197 -9.87 -11.24 -8.45
CA VAL A 197 -9.18 -10.56 -7.34
C VAL A 197 -8.42 -9.33 -7.85
N ARG A 198 -7.65 -9.48 -8.95
CA ARG A 198 -6.90 -8.37 -9.55
C ARG A 198 -7.83 -7.25 -10.05
N ALA A 199 -9.00 -7.59 -10.61
CA ALA A 199 -9.97 -6.59 -11.06
C ALA A 199 -10.57 -5.80 -9.87
N VAL A 200 -10.88 -6.46 -8.75
CA VAL A 200 -11.30 -5.75 -7.52
C VAL A 200 -10.19 -4.82 -7.03
N LEU A 201 -8.96 -5.31 -6.96
CA LEU A 201 -7.81 -4.51 -6.53
C LEU A 201 -7.51 -3.35 -7.49
N ASP A 202 -7.71 -3.51 -8.80
CA ASP A 202 -7.58 -2.42 -9.78
C ASP A 202 -8.63 -1.32 -9.57
N ALA A 203 -9.86 -1.68 -9.16
CA ALA A 203 -10.90 -0.71 -8.83
C ALA A 203 -10.53 0.13 -7.60
N LEU A 204 -9.90 -0.50 -6.59
CA LEU A 204 -9.75 0.09 -5.26
C LEU A 204 -8.36 0.63 -4.95
N ASN A 205 -7.28 0.08 -5.49
CA ASN A 205 -5.90 0.44 -5.12
C ASN A 205 -5.60 1.94 -5.28
N ARG A 206 -6.21 2.61 -6.28
CA ARG A 206 -6.06 4.06 -6.49
C ARG A 206 -6.64 4.91 -5.35
N ARG A 207 -7.58 4.37 -4.56
CA ARG A 207 -8.19 5.04 -3.41
C ARG A 207 -7.59 4.56 -2.09
N ILE A 208 -7.31 3.26 -2.00
CA ILE A 208 -6.71 2.66 -0.81
C ILE A 208 -5.30 3.22 -0.56
N ALA A 209 -4.53 3.52 -1.60
CA ALA A 209 -3.22 4.13 -1.42
C ALA A 209 -3.27 5.49 -0.67
N ARG A 210 -4.41 6.20 -0.71
CA ARG A 210 -4.66 7.42 0.07
C ARG A 210 -5.16 7.17 1.49
N GLN A 211 -5.68 5.97 1.76
CA GLN A 211 -6.30 5.59 3.02
C GLN A 211 -5.40 4.71 3.89
N ILE A 212 -4.31 4.16 3.37
CA ILE A 212 -3.32 3.42 4.17
C ILE A 212 -1.97 4.17 4.18
N SER A 213 -1.88 5.40 3.68
CA SER A 213 -0.65 6.22 3.70
C SER A 213 -0.44 6.91 5.04
#